data_AF-A0A7C0ZBT4-F1
#
_entry.id   AF-A0A7C0ZBT4-F1
#
_cell.length_a   1.000
_cell.length_b   1.000
_cell.length_c   1.000
_cell.angle_alpha   90.00
_cell.angle_beta   90.00
_cell.angle_gamma   90.00
#
_symmetry.space_group_name_H-M   'P 1'
#
loop_
_entity.id
_entity.type
_entity.pdbx_description
1 polymer ?
#
loop_
_entity_poly.entity_id
_entity_poly.type
_entity_poly.pdbx_seq_one_letter_code
_entity_poly.pdbx_strand_id
1 'polypeptide(L)'
;MEIEKMTDILEVVFKGNRKEYFSNPQQFPFVVGDYAIVEADRGEDLGKVIQVECILNQGKSASELKKILRKPSKKDLERLAENRRLESEAFEVCKEKIVKHNLLMKLVDVEY
;
A
#
# COMPACT_ATOMS: atom_id res chain seq x y z
N MET A 1 19.42 -15.69 24.77
CA MET A 1 19.15 -16.04 23.36
C MET A 1 17.74 -15.60 23.08
N GLU A 2 17.58 -14.41 22.51
CA GLU A 2 16.27 -13.98 22.01
C GLU A 2 15.86 -14.94 20.90
N ILE A 3 14.69 -15.56 21.10
CA ILE A 3 14.07 -16.38 20.08
C ILE A 3 13.75 -15.40 18.95
N GLU A 4 14.46 -15.49 17.82
CA GLU A 4 14.04 -14.83 16.58
C GLU A 4 12.62 -15.31 16.28
N LYS A 5 11.63 -14.49 16.65
CA LYS A 5 10.23 -14.79 16.39
C LYS A 5 10.08 -14.91 14.89
N MET A 6 9.80 -16.12 14.43
CA MET A 6 9.45 -16.42 13.06
C MET A 6 8.33 -15.47 12.64
N THR A 7 8.67 -14.48 11.84
CA THR A 7 7.81 -13.36 11.46
C THR A 7 7.60 -13.45 9.96
N ASP A 8 6.37 -13.32 9.50
CA ASP A 8 6.13 -13.33 8.06
C ASP A 8 6.62 -12.01 7.45
N ILE A 9 7.15 -12.10 6.23
CA ILE A 9 7.44 -10.95 5.38
C ILE A 9 6.36 -10.92 4.30
N LEU A 10 5.72 -9.77 4.15
CA LEU A 10 4.67 -9.56 3.17
C LEU A 10 5.19 -8.63 2.08
N GLU A 11 5.00 -9.01 0.84
CA GLU A 11 5.15 -8.07 -0.28
C GLU A 11 3.81 -7.35 -0.47
N VAL A 12 3.85 -6.03 -0.39
CA VAL A 12 2.67 -5.16 -0.47
C VAL A 12 2.81 -4.23 -1.67
N VAL A 13 1.75 -4.17 -2.49
CA VAL A 13 1.65 -3.26 -3.64
C VAL A 13 0.74 -2.08 -3.33
N PHE A 14 1.16 -0.91 -3.79
CA PHE A 14 0.43 0.35 -3.70
C PHE A 14 0.08 0.86 -5.10
N LYS A 15 -0.59 2.01 -5.15
CA LYS A 15 -0.82 2.73 -6.41
C LYS A 15 0.52 3.06 -7.09
N GLY A 16 0.50 3.18 -8.42
CA GLY A 16 1.70 3.45 -9.22
C GLY A 16 2.66 2.26 -9.35
N ASN A 17 2.20 1.03 -9.05
CA ASN A 17 3.01 -0.19 -9.03
C ASN A 17 4.20 -0.15 -8.04
N ARG A 18 4.18 0.77 -7.07
CA ARG A 18 5.14 0.76 -5.97
C ARG A 18 4.94 -0.52 -5.17
N LYS A 19 6.02 -1.26 -4.93
CA LYS A 19 6.04 -2.49 -4.14
C LYS A 19 7.10 -2.38 -3.07
N GLU A 20 6.80 -2.86 -1.88
CA GLU A 20 7.72 -2.85 -0.75
C GLU A 20 7.45 -4.05 0.16
N TYR A 21 8.50 -4.50 0.85
CA TYR A 21 8.42 -5.63 1.77
C TYR A 21 8.23 -5.14 3.20
N PHE A 22 7.32 -5.77 3.93
CA PHE A 22 7.00 -5.41 5.31
C PHE A 22 7.10 -6.62 6.23
N SER A 23 7.58 -6.42 7.44
CA SER A 23 7.53 -7.45 8.49
C SER A 23 6.15 -7.49 9.16
N ASN A 24 5.65 -8.68 9.50
CA ASN A 24 4.39 -8.88 10.23
C ASN A 24 4.66 -9.36 11.66
N PRO A 25 5.26 -8.53 12.54
CA PRO A 25 5.72 -8.96 13.87
C PRO A 25 4.59 -9.42 14.79
N GLN A 26 3.36 -9.00 14.50
CA GLN A 26 2.15 -9.40 15.23
C GLN A 26 1.49 -10.66 14.68
N GLN A 27 2.05 -11.28 13.62
CA GLN A 27 1.57 -12.51 13.00
C GLN A 27 0.07 -12.45 12.64
N PHE A 28 -0.38 -11.30 12.11
CA PHE A 28 -1.74 -11.20 11.59
C PHE A 28 -1.95 -12.22 10.46
N PRO A 29 -3.11 -12.90 10.40
CA PRO A 29 -3.37 -13.95 9.42
C PRO A 29 -3.70 -13.35 8.05
N PHE A 30 -2.68 -12.87 7.34
CA PHE A 30 -2.81 -12.33 5.99
C PHE A 30 -2.79 -13.43 4.94
N VAL A 31 -3.62 -13.27 3.92
CA VAL A 31 -3.56 -14.05 2.68
C VAL A 31 -3.37 -13.12 1.50
N VAL A 32 -2.87 -13.66 0.38
CA VAL A 32 -2.73 -12.90 -0.86
C VAL A 32 -4.09 -12.33 -1.28
N GLY A 33 -4.11 -11.04 -1.59
CA GLY A 33 -5.32 -10.30 -1.93
C GLY A 33 -5.86 -9.42 -0.80
N ASP A 34 -5.45 -9.66 0.44
CA ASP A 34 -5.83 -8.82 1.58
C ASP A 34 -5.25 -7.41 1.47
N TYR A 35 -5.92 -6.47 2.13
CA TYR A 35 -5.36 -5.14 2.36
C TYR A 35 -4.71 -5.09 3.74
N ALA A 36 -3.60 -4.37 3.86
CA ALA A 36 -2.85 -4.19 5.09
C ALA A 36 -2.54 -2.71 5.33
N ILE A 37 -2.61 -2.29 6.60
CA ILE A 37 -2.13 -0.99 7.03
C ILE A 37 -0.66 -1.16 7.43
N VAL A 38 0.21 -0.39 6.79
CA VAL A 38 1.66 -0.43 6.97
C VAL A 38 2.19 0.86 7.55
N GLU A 39 3.36 0.77 8.17
CA GLU A 39 4.19 1.91 8.51
C GLU A 39 4.69 2.60 7.24
N ALA A 40 4.57 3.93 7.19
CA ALA A 40 5.11 4.77 6.14
C ALA A 40 6.01 5.86 6.74
N ASP A 41 6.77 6.57 5.90
CA ASP A 41 7.67 7.63 6.37
C ASP A 41 6.91 8.74 7.12
N ARG A 42 5.62 8.91 6.81
CA ARG A 42 4.70 9.82 7.49
C ARG A 42 3.34 9.15 7.71
N GLY A 43 3.13 8.62 8.90
CA GLY A 43 1.86 8.03 9.31
C GLY A 43 1.69 6.59 8.84
N GLU A 44 0.52 6.28 8.29
CA GLU A 44 0.13 4.95 7.86
C GLU A 44 -0.21 4.96 6.36
N ASP A 45 0.03 3.84 5.69
CA ASP A 45 -0.38 3.63 4.29
C ASP A 45 -1.19 2.34 4.15
N LEU A 46 -2.06 2.27 3.15
CA LEU A 46 -2.93 1.14 2.87
C LEU A 46 -2.52 0.49 1.55
N GLY A 47 -1.96 -0.71 1.65
CA GLY A 47 -1.50 -1.48 0.50
C GLY A 47 -2.18 -2.84 0.40
N LYS A 48 -2.03 -3.48 -0.77
CA LYS A 48 -2.56 -4.83 -1.03
C LYS A 48 -1.45 -5.87 -0.95
N VAL A 49 -1.67 -6.91 -0.17
CA VAL A 49 -0.75 -8.05 -0.03
C VAL A 49 -0.76 -8.86 -1.32
N ILE A 50 0.40 -9.00 -1.95
CA ILE A 50 0.59 -9.81 -3.17
C ILE A 50 1.41 -11.07 -2.92
N GLN A 51 2.18 -11.10 -1.83
CA GLN A 51 2.93 -12.28 -1.42
C GLN A 51 3.06 -12.34 0.11
N VAL A 52 3.06 -13.56 0.66
CA VAL A 52 3.32 -13.84 2.08
C VAL A 52 4.44 -14.88 2.12
N GLU A 53 5.60 -14.53 2.66
CA GLU A 53 6.77 -15.39 2.77
C GLU A 53 7.26 -15.51 4.22
N CYS A 54 7.93 -16.61 4.54
CA CYS A 54 8.58 -16.79 5.84
C CYS A 54 10.05 -16.33 5.79
N ILE A 55 10.53 -15.63 6.82
CA ILE A 55 11.89 -15.08 6.95
C ILE A 55 13.01 -16.07 6.58
N LEU A 56 12.82 -17.36 6.87
CA LEU A 56 13.83 -18.40 6.65
C LEU A 56 14.32 -18.48 5.21
N ASN A 57 13.57 -17.97 4.23
CA ASN A 57 13.90 -18.07 2.81
C ASN A 57 14.58 -16.85 2.17
N GLN A 58 14.62 -15.68 2.81
CA GLN A 58 15.05 -14.44 2.12
C GLN A 58 16.39 -13.84 2.56
N GLY A 59 17.01 -14.30 3.65
CA GLY A 59 18.30 -13.74 4.13
C GLY A 59 18.24 -12.24 4.49
N LYS A 60 17.03 -11.66 4.60
CA LYS A 60 16.79 -10.29 5.07
C LYS A 60 16.43 -10.33 6.55
N SER A 61 17.06 -9.46 7.34
CA SER A 61 16.66 -9.30 8.73
C SER A 61 15.35 -8.53 8.82
N ALA A 62 14.33 -9.11 9.46
CA ALA A 62 13.04 -8.44 9.67
C ALA A 62 13.15 -7.16 10.50
N SER A 63 14.26 -6.94 11.20
CA SER A 63 14.54 -5.71 11.95
C SER A 63 14.73 -4.48 11.06
N GLU A 64 15.04 -4.66 9.78
CA GLU A 64 15.31 -3.57 8.82
C GLU A 64 14.08 -3.19 8.00
N LEU A 65 13.02 -4.01 8.03
CA LEU A 65 11.81 -3.80 7.27
C LEU A 65 10.79 -2.99 8.07
N LYS A 66 10.13 -2.04 7.40
CA LYS A 66 8.91 -1.40 7.92
C LYS A 66 7.87 -2.44 8.31
N LYS A 67 7.01 -2.10 9.26
CA LYS A 67 6.08 -3.06 9.87
C LYS A 67 4.68 -2.96 9.29
N ILE A 68 4.01 -4.11 9.21
CA ILE A 68 2.56 -4.18 9.16
C ILE A 68 2.03 -3.79 10.55
N LEU A 69 1.15 -2.79 10.59
CA LEU A 69 0.61 -2.25 11.84
C LEU A 69 -0.69 -2.97 12.25
N ARG A 70 -1.56 -3.27 11.27
CA ARG A 70 -2.88 -3.90 11.51
C ARG A 70 -3.58 -4.30 10.22
N LYS A 71 -4.65 -5.09 10.38
CA LYS A 71 -5.70 -5.25 9.36
C LYS A 71 -6.49 -3.93 9.22
N PRO A 72 -6.92 -3.56 8.00
CA PRO A 72 -7.71 -2.36 7.77
C PRO A 72 -9.08 -2.49 8.42
N SER A 73 -9.56 -1.37 8.94
CA SER A 73 -10.93 -1.21 9.40
C SER A 73 -11.87 -1.01 8.22
N LYS A 74 -13.18 -1.13 8.46
CA LYS A 74 -14.20 -0.79 7.46
C LYS A 74 -14.03 0.64 6.94
N LYS A 75 -13.71 1.58 7.82
CA LYS A 75 -13.50 2.99 7.47
C LYS A 75 -12.31 3.19 6.53
N ASP A 76 -11.23 2.41 6.71
CA ASP A 76 -10.06 2.49 5.83
C ASP A 76 -10.41 2.04 4.41
N LEU A 77 -11.19 0.96 4.29
CA LEU A 77 -11.67 0.44 3.01
C LEU A 77 -12.70 1.36 2.33
N GLU A 78 -13.61 1.94 3.12
CA GLU A 78 -14.57 2.95 2.63
C GLU A 78 -13.83 4.19 2.12
N ARG A 79 -12.80 4.66 2.83
CA ARG A 79 -11.95 5.76 2.38
C ARG A 79 -11.19 5.41 1.09
N LEU A 80 -10.64 4.21 0.96
CA LEU A 80 -9.98 3.77 -0.27
C LEU A 80 -10.94 3.78 -1.46
N ALA A 81 -12.17 3.30 -1.27
CA ALA A 81 -13.18 3.29 -2.31
C ALA A 81 -13.58 4.72 -2.72
N GLU A 82 -13.76 5.60 -1.74
CA GLU A 82 -14.09 7.01 -1.98
C GLU A 82 -12.95 7.75 -2.69
N ASN A 83 -11.70 7.56 -2.25
CA ASN A 83 -10.55 8.15 -2.91
C ASN A 83 -10.48 7.72 -4.39
N ARG A 84 -10.69 6.43 -4.70
CA ARG A 84 -10.72 5.95 -6.10
C ARG A 84 -11.83 6.59 -6.95
N ARG A 85 -12.99 6.87 -6.34
CA ARG A 85 -14.10 7.57 -7.01
C ARG A 85 -13.70 9.01 -7.30
N LEU A 86 -13.18 9.72 -6.31
CA LEU A 86 -12.75 11.11 -6.43
C LEU A 86 -11.58 11.28 -7.40
N GLU A 87 -10.63 10.34 -7.43
CA GLU A 87 -9.55 10.30 -8.41
C GLU A 87 -10.09 10.21 -9.84
N SER A 88 -11.10 9.37 -10.07
CA SER A 88 -11.72 9.21 -11.39
C SER A 88 -12.43 10.50 -11.83
N GLU A 89 -13.15 11.15 -10.92
CA GLU A 89 -13.83 12.43 -11.17
C GLU A 89 -12.82 13.56 -11.44
N ALA A 90 -11.78 13.64 -10.61
CA ALA A 90 -10.72 14.64 -10.75
C ALA A 90 -9.90 14.45 -12.03
N PHE A 91 -9.73 13.20 -12.51
CA PHE A 91 -9.07 12.92 -13.78
C PHE A 91 -9.81 13.55 -14.96
N GLU A 92 -11.14 13.37 -15.03
CA GLU A 92 -11.95 13.96 -16.10
C GLU A 92 -11.94 15.49 -16.02
N VAL A 93 -12.11 16.06 -14.82
CA VAL A 93 -12.06 17.53 -14.62
C VAL A 93 -10.70 18.10 -15.05
N CYS A 94 -9.59 17.46 -14.69
CA CYS A 94 -8.25 17.89 -15.10
C CYS A 94 -8.08 17.83 -16.62
N LYS A 95 -8.57 16.77 -17.26
CA LYS A 95 -8.51 16.61 -18.71
C LYS A 95 -9.32 17.68 -19.44
N GLU A 96 -10.52 18.00 -18.97
CA GLU A 96 -11.32 19.11 -19.51
C GLU A 96 -10.59 20.45 -19.39
N LYS A 97 -9.94 20.71 -18.26
CA LYS A 97 -9.16 21.94 -18.04
C LYS A 97 -7.94 22.04 -18.96
N ILE A 98 -7.22 20.94 -19.19
CA ILE A 98 -6.07 20.91 -20.12
C ILE A 98 -6.52 21.37 -21.51
N VAL A 99 -7.65 20.84 -22.00
CA VAL A 99 -8.23 21.22 -23.29
C VAL A 99 -8.68 22.68 -23.28
N LYS A 100 -9.44 23.09 -22.26
CA LYS A 100 -9.97 24.46 -22.13
C LYS A 100 -8.87 25.53 -22.12
N HIS A 101 -7.73 25.23 -21.50
CA HIS A 101 -6.61 26.15 -21.38
C HIS A 101 -5.53 25.96 -22.46
N ASN A 102 -5.76 25.07 -23.44
CA ASN A 102 -4.83 24.75 -24.51
C ASN A 102 -3.41 24.41 -24.01
N LEU A 103 -3.34 23.65 -22.92
CA LEU A 103 -2.07 23.26 -22.31
C LEU A 103 -1.48 22.07 -23.09
N LEU A 104 -0.24 22.20 -23.55
CA LEU A 104 0.48 21.13 -24.24
C LEU A 104 1.04 20.12 -23.22
N MET A 105 0.15 19.36 -22.56
CA MET A 105 0.51 18.39 -21.55
C MET A 105 -0.34 17.11 -21.61
N LYS A 106 0.21 16.02 -21.09
CA LYS A 106 -0.47 14.73 -20.92
C LYS A 106 -0.73 14.50 -19.43
N LEU A 107 -1.98 14.30 -19.06
CA LEU A 107 -2.33 13.85 -17.71
C LEU A 107 -1.87 12.39 -17.52
N VAL A 108 -1.04 12.14 -16.51
CA VAL A 108 -0.45 10.81 -16.26
C VAL A 108 -1.14 10.08 -15.12
N ASP A 109 -1.38 10.75 -13.99
CA ASP A 109 -2.04 10.19 -12.81
C ASP A 109 -2.74 11.30 -12.01
N VAL A 110 -3.63 10.91 -11.10
CA VAL A 110 -4.36 11.77 -10.15
C VAL A 110 -4.42 11.05 -8.81
N GLU A 111 -4.00 11.69 -7.72
CA GLU A 111 -4.04 11.14 -6.36
C GLU A 111 -4.99 11.97 -5.48
N TYR A 112 -5.65 11.32 -4.51
CA TYR A 112 -6.58 11.95 -3.56
C TYR A 112 -6.37 11.48 -2.12
#